data_AF-A0A958QTL4-F1
#
_entry.id   AF-A0A958QTL4-F1
#
_cell.length_a   1.000
_cell.length_b   1.000
_cell.length_c   1.000
_cell.angle_alpha   90.00
_cell.angle_beta   90.00
_cell.angle_gamma   90.00
#
_symmetry.space_group_name_H-M   'P 1'
#
loop_
_entity.id
_entity.type
_entity.pdbx_description
1 polymer ?
#
loop_
_entity_poly.entity_id
_entity_poly.type
_entity_poly.pdbx_seq_one_letter_code
_entity_poly.pdbx_strand_id
1 'polypeptide(L)'
;GLKLLIDGRKSANVMVMDNLDGQGDDWNVFARPFTNIIPDPKSTALKAAVWLFQFFVDDALKLGLHHFSYYNSNGTNSLKDIYPRQIVFVPRDEVKYSGLTINDYRNELAKLQSGQPLYDVYGISKNGVKYKIGILYLRSSFVSSVFGDVLLHFAHTEYIEPYWSPAGETSRRE
;
A
#
# COMPACT_ATOMS: atom_id res chain seq x y z
N GLY A 1 -2.78 -4.12 0.47
CA GLY A 1 -3.13 -2.78 -0.04
C GLY A 1 -4.16 -2.10 0.87
N LEU A 2 -4.23 -0.77 0.85
CA LEU A 2 -5.20 0.05 1.57
C LEU A 2 -6.33 0.48 0.63
N LYS A 3 -7.58 0.39 1.11
CA LYS A 3 -8.78 0.87 0.42
C LYS A 3 -9.50 1.84 1.36
N LEU A 4 -9.68 3.09 0.93
CA LEU A 4 -10.41 4.11 1.67
C LEU A 4 -11.76 4.34 1.01
N LEU A 5 -12.84 3.98 1.70
CA LEU A 5 -14.20 4.20 1.21
C LEU A 5 -14.53 5.69 1.30
N ILE A 6 -15.25 6.19 0.29
CA ILE A 6 -15.65 7.58 0.16
C ILE A 6 -17.13 7.60 -0.20
N ASP A 7 -17.93 8.39 0.51
CA ASP A 7 -19.38 8.40 0.32
C ASP A 7 -19.75 8.80 -1.12
N GLY A 8 -20.63 8.00 -1.75
CA GLY A 8 -21.12 8.26 -3.11
C GLY A 8 -20.05 8.22 -4.22
N ARG A 9 -18.84 7.73 -3.93
CA ARG A 9 -17.69 7.72 -4.85
C ARG A 9 -17.03 6.34 -4.84
N LYS A 10 -16.14 6.10 -5.81
CA LYS A 10 -15.22 4.97 -5.77
C LYS A 10 -14.22 5.14 -4.62
N SER A 11 -13.71 4.02 -4.11
CA SER A 11 -12.71 4.04 -3.05
C SER A 11 -11.35 4.54 -3.55
N ALA A 12 -10.65 5.32 -2.73
CA ALA A 12 -9.25 5.67 -2.98
C ALA A 12 -8.35 4.51 -2.52
N ASN A 13 -7.58 3.96 -3.45
CA ASN A 13 -6.90 2.69 -3.28
C ASN A 13 -5.40 2.83 -3.50
N VAL A 14 -4.59 2.12 -2.72
CA VAL A 14 -3.15 1.99 -2.96
C VAL A 14 -2.67 0.59 -2.58
N MET A 15 -1.83 -0.02 -3.40
CA MET A 15 -1.09 -1.21 -2.99
C MET A 15 0.18 -0.78 -2.25
N VAL A 16 0.45 -1.43 -1.12
CA VAL A 16 1.66 -1.22 -0.34
C VAL A 16 2.19 -2.58 0.08
N MET A 17 3.51 -2.70 0.09
CA MET A 17 4.23 -3.89 0.53
C MET A 17 5.65 -3.52 0.95
N ASP A 18 6.37 -4.46 1.56
CA ASP A 18 7.79 -4.30 1.89
C ASP A 18 8.67 -4.54 0.66
N ASN A 19 8.49 -5.67 -0.02
CA ASN A 19 9.23 -6.06 -1.21
C ASN A 19 8.43 -7.08 -2.05
N LEU A 20 8.71 -7.16 -3.36
CA LEU A 20 8.19 -8.20 -4.25
C LEU A 20 8.74 -9.60 -3.95
N ASP A 21 9.98 -9.72 -3.44
CA ASP A 21 10.57 -11.00 -3.05
C ASP A 21 9.94 -11.57 -1.75
N GLY A 22 9.03 -10.81 -1.11
CA GLY A 22 8.56 -11.11 0.23
C GLY A 22 9.62 -10.88 1.29
N GLN A 23 9.48 -11.55 2.42
CA GLN A 23 10.31 -11.37 3.61
C GLN A 23 11.09 -12.65 4.01
N GLY A 24 11.35 -13.53 3.03
CA GLY A 24 12.04 -14.80 3.24
C GLY A 24 11.21 -15.75 4.11
N ASP A 25 11.87 -16.38 5.09
CA ASP A 25 11.24 -17.34 6.01
C ASP A 25 10.55 -16.67 7.22
N ASP A 26 10.49 -15.34 7.26
CA ASP A 26 9.79 -14.60 8.29
C ASP A 26 8.29 -14.53 7.94
N TRP A 27 7.44 -15.24 8.67
CA TRP A 27 5.98 -15.20 8.46
C TRP A 27 5.27 -14.06 9.20
N ASN A 28 6.01 -13.21 9.93
CA ASN A 28 5.41 -12.08 10.63
C ASN A 28 5.03 -10.96 9.66
N VAL A 29 3.74 -10.84 9.36
CA VAL A 29 3.21 -9.78 8.47
C VAL A 29 3.46 -8.34 8.95
N PHE A 30 3.84 -8.16 10.22
CA PHE A 30 4.22 -6.89 10.84
C PHE A 30 5.74 -6.74 11.03
N ALA A 31 6.56 -7.62 10.44
CA ALA A 31 8.01 -7.58 10.59
C ALA A 31 8.63 -6.32 9.95
N ARG A 32 8.06 -5.86 8.85
CA ARG A 32 8.66 -4.82 8.00
C ARG A 32 7.67 -3.72 7.62
N PRO A 33 8.14 -2.49 7.38
CA PRO A 33 7.29 -1.41 6.89
C PRO A 33 6.73 -1.69 5.50
N PHE A 34 5.50 -1.23 5.25
CA PHE A 34 4.93 -1.26 3.90
C PHE A 34 4.94 0.12 3.27
N THR A 35 5.16 0.17 1.95
CA THR A 35 5.19 1.42 1.20
C THR A 35 4.66 1.27 -0.23
N ASN A 36 4.23 2.37 -0.83
CA ASN A 36 3.76 2.45 -2.23
C ASN A 36 4.91 2.66 -3.24
N ILE A 37 6.12 2.92 -2.77
CA ILE A 37 7.35 2.94 -3.56
C ILE A 37 8.14 1.70 -3.17
N ILE A 38 7.92 0.63 -3.92
CA ILE A 38 8.44 -0.70 -3.62
C ILE A 38 9.93 -0.74 -4.01
N PRO A 39 10.83 -1.23 -3.15
CA PRO A 39 12.23 -1.41 -3.52
C PRO A 39 12.39 -2.38 -4.70
N ASP A 40 13.47 -2.22 -5.46
CA ASP A 40 13.81 -3.16 -6.53
C ASP A 40 13.90 -4.60 -5.98
N PRO A 41 13.33 -5.58 -6.70
CA PRO A 41 13.47 -6.98 -6.30
C PRO A 41 14.93 -7.42 -6.43
N LYS A 42 15.32 -8.39 -5.60
CA LYS A 42 16.62 -9.06 -5.61
C LYS A 42 16.64 -10.20 -6.61
N SER A 43 15.56 -10.98 -6.69
CA SER A 43 15.44 -12.13 -7.60
C SER A 43 15.50 -11.71 -9.07
N THR A 44 16.34 -12.40 -9.85
CA THR A 44 16.45 -12.18 -11.31
C THR A 44 15.12 -12.40 -12.02
N ALA A 45 14.31 -13.37 -11.60
CA ALA A 45 13.00 -13.64 -12.19
C ALA A 45 12.03 -12.46 -11.97
N LEU A 46 12.02 -11.89 -10.75
CA LEU A 46 11.18 -10.73 -10.44
C LEU A 46 11.68 -9.47 -11.11
N LYS A 47 12.99 -9.27 -11.26
CA LYS A 47 13.56 -8.18 -12.06
C LYS A 47 13.10 -8.27 -13.52
N ALA A 48 13.12 -9.46 -14.12
CA ALA A 48 12.63 -9.68 -15.47
C ALA A 48 11.12 -9.41 -15.59
N ALA A 49 10.33 -9.81 -14.58
CA ALA A 49 8.91 -9.50 -14.53
C ALA A 49 8.65 -7.99 -14.45
N VAL A 50 9.34 -7.26 -13.56
CA VAL A 50 9.25 -5.80 -13.46
C VAL A 50 9.59 -5.14 -14.80
N TRP A 51 10.66 -5.57 -15.45
CA TRP A 51 11.05 -5.08 -16.77
C TRP A 51 9.96 -5.31 -17.83
N LEU A 52 9.32 -6.48 -17.84
CA LEU A 52 8.19 -6.77 -18.73
C LEU A 52 6.96 -5.89 -18.43
N PHE A 53 6.65 -5.64 -17.16
CA PHE A 53 5.55 -4.78 -16.77
C PHE A 53 5.76 -3.32 -17.17
N GLN A 54 7.00 -2.85 -17.17
CA GLN A 54 7.36 -1.48 -17.57
C GLN A 54 7.09 -1.16 -19.05
N PHE A 55 6.76 -2.15 -19.90
CA PHE A 55 6.24 -1.87 -21.24
C PHE A 55 4.81 -1.33 -21.24
N PHE A 56 4.07 -1.50 -20.13
CA PHE A 56 2.66 -1.14 -20.02
C PHE A 56 2.40 -0.01 -19.01
N VAL A 57 3.35 0.26 -18.12
CA VAL A 57 3.26 1.30 -17.07
C VAL A 57 4.59 2.02 -16.93
N ASP A 58 4.57 3.30 -16.54
CA ASP A 58 5.80 4.10 -16.40
C ASP A 58 6.77 3.52 -15.37
N ASP A 59 6.23 3.06 -14.24
CA ASP A 59 7.01 2.50 -13.15
C ASP A 59 6.19 1.46 -12.38
N ALA A 60 6.53 0.18 -12.57
CA ALA A 60 5.81 -0.94 -11.98
C ALA A 60 5.97 -1.03 -10.44
N LEU A 61 6.96 -0.33 -9.88
CA LEU A 61 7.27 -0.33 -8.44
C LEU A 61 6.74 0.90 -7.72
N LYS A 62 6.24 1.92 -8.45
CA LYS A 62 5.77 3.17 -7.86
C LYS A 62 4.30 3.41 -8.16
N LEU A 63 3.50 3.44 -7.10
CA LEU A 63 2.07 3.72 -7.20
C LEU A 63 1.77 5.13 -6.73
N GLY A 64 1.14 5.92 -7.60
CA GLY A 64 0.76 7.31 -7.31
C GLY A 64 -0.24 7.43 -6.16
N LEU A 65 -0.21 8.58 -5.48
CA LEU A 65 -1.10 8.91 -4.35
C LEU A 65 -1.94 10.17 -4.59
N HIS A 66 -1.84 10.79 -5.77
CA HIS A 66 -2.49 12.06 -6.06
C HIS A 66 -4.02 11.95 -5.95
N HIS A 67 -4.62 10.80 -6.28
CA HIS A 67 -6.08 10.60 -6.21
C HIS A 67 -6.64 10.62 -4.79
N PHE A 68 -5.80 10.46 -3.77
CA PHE A 68 -6.20 10.65 -2.37
C PHE A 68 -6.51 12.12 -2.06
N SER A 69 -6.05 13.07 -2.86
CA SER A 69 -6.32 14.50 -2.67
C SER A 69 -7.62 14.96 -3.33
N TYR A 70 -8.31 14.13 -4.11
CA TYR A 70 -9.43 14.57 -4.96
C TYR A 70 -10.74 14.80 -4.19
N TYR A 71 -11.02 13.97 -3.18
CA TYR A 71 -12.30 13.96 -2.49
C TYR A 71 -12.11 13.88 -0.97
N ASN A 72 -12.99 14.53 -0.23
CA ASN A 72 -13.13 14.31 1.21
C ASN A 72 -13.90 13.01 1.46
N SER A 73 -13.82 12.46 2.68
CA SER A 73 -14.50 11.20 3.04
C SER A 73 -16.01 11.22 2.80
N ASN A 74 -16.65 12.39 2.90
CA ASN A 74 -18.08 12.60 2.65
C ASN A 74 -18.45 12.75 1.15
N GLY A 75 -17.52 12.47 0.24
CA GLY A 75 -17.77 12.50 -1.21
C GLY A 75 -17.67 13.88 -1.87
N THR A 76 -17.50 14.95 -1.10
CA THR A 76 -17.30 16.30 -1.65
C THR A 76 -15.92 16.45 -2.27
N ASN A 77 -15.79 17.35 -3.25
CA ASN A 77 -14.49 17.67 -3.84
C ASN A 77 -13.57 18.29 -2.78
N SER A 78 -12.31 17.88 -2.78
CA SER A 78 -11.27 18.55 -2.04
C SER A 78 -10.85 19.82 -2.78
N LEU A 79 -10.58 20.89 -2.01
CA LEU A 79 -10.05 22.14 -2.54
C LEU A 79 -8.52 22.20 -2.44
N LYS A 80 -7.87 21.14 -1.93
CA LYS A 80 -6.43 21.10 -1.66
C LYS A 80 -5.79 19.95 -2.41
N ASP A 81 -4.89 20.26 -3.34
CA ASP A 81 -4.03 19.25 -3.97
C ASP A 81 -2.81 18.94 -3.09
N ILE A 82 -3.07 18.36 -1.92
CA ILE A 82 -2.04 18.01 -0.94
C ILE A 82 -2.04 16.50 -0.75
N TYR A 83 -0.96 15.85 -1.18
CA TYR A 83 -0.71 14.43 -1.00
C TYR A 83 0.79 14.15 -0.81
N PRO A 84 1.16 13.12 -0.04
CA PRO A 84 2.54 12.67 0.02
C PRO A 84 2.96 12.03 -1.31
N ARG A 85 4.25 12.11 -1.65
CA ARG A 85 4.85 11.31 -2.72
C ARG A 85 4.91 9.84 -2.33
N GLN A 86 5.22 9.56 -1.07
CA GLN A 86 5.34 8.21 -0.54
C GLN A 86 4.60 8.11 0.79
N ILE A 87 3.91 7.00 1.00
CA ILE A 87 3.33 6.61 2.28
C ILE A 87 4.14 5.44 2.83
N VAL A 88 4.37 5.44 4.14
CA VAL A 88 5.07 4.37 4.85
C VAL A 88 4.25 3.97 6.08
N PHE A 89 3.86 2.71 6.11
CA PHE A 89 3.18 2.08 7.23
C PHE A 89 4.25 1.38 8.06
N VAL A 90 4.58 1.93 9.23
CA VAL A 90 5.56 1.35 10.15
C VAL A 90 4.80 0.51 11.18
N PRO A 91 4.94 -0.82 11.19
CA PRO A 91 4.27 -1.66 12.17
C PRO A 91 4.76 -1.31 13.56
N ARG A 92 3.83 -1.21 14.50
CA ARG A 92 4.20 -0.96 15.88
C ARG A 92 4.70 -2.22 16.56
N ASP A 93 5.49 -2.07 17.62
CA ASP A 93 6.10 -3.21 18.29
C ASP A 93 5.06 -4.10 18.99
N GLU A 94 3.92 -3.55 19.40
CA GLU A 94 2.88 -4.31 20.12
C GLU A 94 2.13 -5.34 19.25
N VAL A 95 2.33 -5.31 17.92
CA VAL A 95 1.71 -6.27 16.98
C VAL A 95 2.74 -7.24 16.37
N LYS A 96 4.03 -7.05 16.67
CA LYS A 96 5.07 -7.93 16.15
C LYS A 96 5.09 -9.25 16.91
N TYR A 97 5.42 -10.32 16.19
CA TYR A 97 5.59 -11.66 16.72
C TYR A 97 6.79 -12.36 16.04
N SER A 98 7.19 -13.52 16.57
CA SER A 98 8.23 -14.33 15.93
C SER A 98 7.67 -14.97 14.66
N GLY A 99 8.22 -14.63 13.49
CA GLY A 99 7.78 -15.19 12.22
C GLY A 99 8.42 -16.52 11.84
N LEU A 100 9.34 -17.07 12.65
CA LEU A 100 9.97 -18.37 12.38
C LEU A 100 9.08 -19.57 12.76
N THR A 101 7.81 -19.34 13.08
CA THR A 101 6.88 -20.40 13.46
C THR A 101 6.34 -21.09 12.21
N ILE A 102 6.19 -22.41 12.25
CA ILE A 102 5.46 -23.18 11.22
C ILE A 102 3.94 -22.93 11.24
N ASN A 103 3.47 -22.13 12.20
CA ASN A 103 2.07 -21.84 12.39
C ASN A 103 1.56 -20.89 11.31
N ASP A 104 0.32 -21.12 10.89
CA ASP A 104 -0.38 -20.23 10.00
C ASP A 104 -0.47 -18.81 10.59
N TYR A 105 0.04 -17.81 9.87
CA TYR A 105 0.04 -16.40 10.31
C TYR A 105 -1.37 -15.88 10.64
N ARG A 106 -2.42 -16.48 10.08
CA ARG A 106 -3.83 -16.15 10.39
C ARG A 106 -4.16 -16.40 11.86
N ASN A 107 -3.48 -17.34 12.51
CA ASN A 107 -3.64 -17.56 13.95
C ASN A 107 -3.09 -16.38 14.77
N GLU A 108 -2.04 -15.72 14.30
CA GLU A 108 -1.52 -14.51 14.94
C GLU A 108 -2.43 -13.31 14.69
N LEU A 109 -2.98 -13.18 13.47
CA LEU A 109 -4.00 -12.17 13.17
C LEU A 109 -5.26 -12.30 14.03
N ALA A 110 -5.68 -13.53 14.34
CA ALA A 110 -6.84 -13.80 15.18
C ALA A 110 -6.65 -13.37 16.65
N LYS A 111 -5.40 -13.17 17.11
CA LYS A 111 -5.10 -12.68 18.47
C LYS A 111 -5.25 -11.17 18.61
N LEU A 112 -5.28 -10.43 17.51
CA LEU A 112 -5.39 -8.98 17.52
C LEU A 112 -6.77 -8.53 18.01
N GLN A 113 -6.79 -7.46 18.79
CA GLN A 113 -7.99 -6.96 19.44
C GLN A 113 -8.51 -5.69 18.77
N SER A 114 -9.83 -5.51 18.75
CA SER A 114 -10.42 -4.23 18.36
C SER A 114 -9.91 -3.10 19.27
N GLY A 115 -9.61 -1.96 18.68
CA GLY A 115 -8.95 -0.82 19.33
C GLY A 115 -7.42 -0.89 19.32
N GLN A 116 -6.81 -2.00 18.89
CA GLN A 116 -5.35 -2.12 18.85
C GLN A 116 -4.74 -1.27 17.72
N PRO A 117 -3.71 -0.45 18.01
CA PRO A 117 -2.99 0.27 16.96
C PRO A 117 -2.06 -0.70 16.22
N LEU A 118 -2.12 -0.70 14.89
CA LEU A 118 -1.33 -1.60 14.04
C LEU A 118 -0.10 -0.92 13.45
N TYR A 119 -0.28 0.30 12.91
CA TYR A 119 0.77 1.02 12.20
C TYR A 119 0.81 2.49 12.58
N ASP A 120 2.02 3.04 12.72
CA ASP A 120 2.23 4.47 12.54
C ASP A 120 2.34 4.77 11.05
N VAL A 121 1.55 5.72 10.57
CA VAL A 121 1.49 6.07 9.15
C VAL A 121 2.23 7.37 8.92
N TYR A 122 3.23 7.34 8.04
CA TYR A 122 4.04 8.48 7.66
C TYR A 122 3.86 8.84 6.19
N GLY A 123 3.85 10.14 5.91
CA GLY A 123 3.98 10.68 4.56
C GLY A 123 5.40 11.18 4.33
N ILE A 124 5.89 11.05 3.10
CA ILE A 124 7.09 11.72 2.62
C ILE A 124 6.66 12.62 1.48
N SER A 125 6.88 13.92 1.61
CA SER A 125 6.53 14.93 0.61
C SER A 125 7.43 14.85 -0.63
N LYS A 126 7.09 15.61 -1.68
CA LYS A 126 7.88 15.67 -2.93
C LYS A 126 9.34 16.11 -2.69
N ASN A 127 9.59 16.96 -1.69
CA ASN A 127 10.93 17.40 -1.27
C ASN A 127 11.60 16.49 -0.24
N GLY A 128 11.05 15.30 0.04
CA GLY A 128 11.68 14.30 0.91
C GLY A 128 11.44 14.50 2.41
N VAL A 129 10.62 15.46 2.82
CA VAL A 129 10.31 15.68 4.24
C VAL A 129 9.35 14.61 4.74
N LYS A 130 9.78 13.85 5.75
CA LYS A 130 8.95 12.84 6.43
C LYS A 130 8.11 13.50 7.51
N TYR A 131 6.82 13.19 7.55
CA TYR A 131 5.88 13.67 8.57
C TYR A 131 4.89 12.57 8.97
N LYS A 132 4.40 12.61 10.21
CA LYS A 132 3.40 11.66 10.69
C LYS A 132 2.01 12.07 10.19
N ILE A 133 1.32 11.16 9.52
CA ILE A 133 -0.07 11.33 9.08
C ILE A 133 -1.01 10.92 10.22
N GLY A 134 -0.75 9.78 10.86
CA GLY A 134 -1.62 9.27 11.91
C GLY A 134 -1.27 7.85 12.34
N ILE A 135 -2.27 7.16 12.89
CA ILE A 135 -2.18 5.78 13.37
C ILE A 135 -3.33 4.98 12.76
N LEU A 136 -3.02 3.79 12.25
CA LEU A 136 -4.03 2.85 11.78
C LEU A 136 -4.46 1.94 12.93
N TYR A 137 -5.74 2.01 13.30
CA TYR A 137 -6.33 1.18 14.35
C TYR A 137 -7.17 0.05 13.77
N LEU A 138 -7.06 -1.14 14.35
CA LEU A 138 -7.98 -2.24 14.10
C LEU A 138 -9.33 -1.92 14.75
N ARG A 139 -10.43 -1.93 14.00
CA ARG A 139 -11.77 -1.64 14.55
C ARG A 139 -12.65 -2.87 14.76
N SER A 140 -12.21 -4.03 14.26
CA SER A 140 -12.91 -5.30 14.38
C SER A 140 -11.92 -6.45 14.31
N SER A 141 -12.25 -7.59 14.92
CA SER A 141 -11.44 -8.80 14.78
C SER A 141 -11.33 -9.24 13.32
N PHE A 142 -10.22 -9.88 12.98
CA PHE A 142 -10.07 -10.53 11.70
C PHE A 142 -11.01 -11.74 11.61
N VAL A 143 -11.69 -11.88 10.47
CA VAL A 143 -12.58 -13.02 10.19
C VAL A 143 -12.15 -13.61 8.85
N SER A 144 -11.94 -14.93 8.82
CA SER A 144 -11.77 -15.64 7.56
C SER A 144 -13.12 -15.80 6.87
N SER A 145 -13.21 -15.47 5.58
CA SER A 145 -14.46 -15.51 4.85
C SER A 145 -14.24 -15.88 3.40
N VAL A 146 -14.91 -16.95 2.96
CA VAL A 146 -14.96 -17.36 1.54
C VAL A 146 -15.49 -16.25 0.65
N PHE A 147 -16.38 -15.39 1.18
CA PHE A 147 -16.86 -14.22 0.46
C PHE A 147 -15.71 -13.27 0.09
N GLY A 148 -14.76 -13.06 1.00
CA GLY A 148 -13.56 -12.25 0.76
C GLY A 148 -12.67 -12.81 -0.33
N ASP A 149 -12.57 -14.13 -0.40
CA ASP A 149 -11.65 -14.83 -1.31
C ASP A 149 -12.22 -15.01 -2.72
N VAL A 150 -13.55 -15.12 -2.85
CA VAL A 150 -14.21 -15.51 -4.11
C VAL A 150 -15.07 -14.39 -4.70
N LEU A 151 -15.74 -13.61 -3.85
CA LEU A 151 -16.81 -12.70 -4.27
C LEU A 151 -16.44 -11.22 -4.12
N LEU A 152 -15.62 -10.87 -3.14
CA LEU A 152 -15.24 -9.49 -2.88
C LEU A 152 -14.02 -9.10 -3.71
N HIS A 153 -14.26 -8.23 -4.70
CA HIS A 153 -13.20 -7.70 -5.56
C HIS A 153 -13.01 -6.20 -5.31
N PHE A 154 -11.79 -5.79 -4.95
CA PHE A 154 -11.40 -4.39 -4.90
C PHE A 154 -10.42 -4.05 -6.01
N ALA A 155 -10.65 -2.95 -6.72
CA ALA A 155 -9.71 -2.43 -7.70
C ALA A 155 -8.35 -2.12 -7.04
N HIS A 156 -7.23 -2.54 -7.66
CA HIS A 156 -5.89 -2.36 -7.10
C HIS A 156 -5.49 -0.88 -7.02
N THR A 157 -5.73 -0.17 -8.12
CA THR A 157 -5.75 1.29 -8.24
C THR A 157 -6.94 1.65 -9.13
N GLU A 158 -7.40 2.90 -9.07
CA GLU A 158 -8.08 3.46 -10.23
C GLU A 158 -6.96 3.94 -11.17
N TYR A 159 -7.02 3.59 -12.45
CA TYR A 159 -6.03 4.04 -13.43
C TYR A 159 -6.20 5.56 -13.57
N ILE A 160 -5.41 6.33 -12.83
CA ILE A 160 -5.39 7.78 -12.92
C ILE A 160 -3.94 8.18 -13.09
N GLU A 161 -3.67 8.67 -14.30
CA GLU A 161 -2.50 9.39 -14.83
C GLU A 161 -1.05 8.89 -14.58
N PRO A 162 -0.17 9.10 -15.58
CA PRO A 162 1.25 8.75 -15.49
C PRO A 162 1.93 9.37 -14.27
N TYR A 163 2.86 8.63 -13.68
CA TYR A 163 3.67 9.10 -12.57
C TYR A 163 4.44 10.35 -13.03
N TRP A 164 4.40 11.44 -12.25
CA TRP A 164 5.17 12.65 -12.57
C TRP A 164 6.67 12.31 -12.64
N SER A 165 7.21 12.31 -13.86
CA SER A 165 8.65 12.24 -14.13
C SER A 165 9.24 13.65 -14.10
N PRO A 166 10.40 13.89 -13.44
CA PRO A 166 11.13 15.15 -13.57
C PRO A 166 11.64 15.40 -14.99
N ALA A 167 11.65 14.38 -15.85
CA ALA A 167 12.07 14.49 -17.24
C ALA A 167 10.83 14.64 -18.13
N GLY A 168 10.57 15.87 -18.56
CA GLY A 168 9.73 16.11 -19.72
C GLY A 168 10.46 15.57 -20.95
N GLU A 169 10.17 14.34 -21.34
CA GLU A 169 10.52 13.86 -22.68
C GLU A 169 9.45 12.87 -23.14
N THR A 170 8.55 13.41 -23.95
CA THR A 170 7.66 12.66 -24.81
C THR A 170 8.49 11.81 -25.77
N SER A 171 8.52 10.50 -25.56
CA SER A 171 8.78 9.57 -26.66
C SER A 171 7.68 8.52 -26.70
N ARG A 172 6.59 8.86 -27.40
CA ARG A 172 5.77 7.85 -28.05
C ARG A 172 6.68 7.20 -29.10
N ARG A 173 7.04 5.93 -28.89
CA ARG A 173 7.52 5.09 -29.99
C ARG A 173 6.31 4.33 -30.53
N GLU A 174 6.05 4.58 -31.81
CA GLU A 174 5.22 3.77 -32.70
C GLU A 174 5.79 2.35 -32.83
#